data_AF-A0A6N6PL99-F1
#
_entry.id   AF-A0A6N6PL99-F1
#
_cell.length_a   1.000
_cell.length_b   1.000
_cell.length_c   1.000
_cell.angle_alpha   90.00
_cell.angle_beta   90.00
_cell.angle_gamma   90.00
#
_symmetry.space_group_name_H-M   'P 1'
#
loop_
_entity.id
_entity.type
_entity.pdbx_description
1 polymer ?
#
loop_
_entity_poly.entity_id
_entity_poly.type
_entity_poly.pdbx_seq_one_letter_code
_entity_poly.pdbx_strand_id
1 'polypeptide(L)'
;MTITIPDEALGSRITSPEQARIEFAAALYASNRATMGRAAKIAGLSYIDMQRELCRRQIPMHYGLKEFEQDLQTLRERPVS
;
A
#
# COMPACT_ATOMS: atom_id res chain seq x y z
N MET A 1 -4.31 -17.16 2.96
CA MET A 1 -5.32 -16.99 1.90
C MET A 1 -4.58 -16.72 0.60
N THR A 2 -4.97 -17.37 -0.49
CA THR A 2 -4.33 -17.23 -1.80
C THR A 2 -5.37 -16.73 -2.80
N ILE A 3 -5.04 -15.67 -3.55
CA ILE A 3 -5.85 -15.15 -4.64
C ILE A 3 -5.07 -15.36 -5.93
N THR A 4 -5.71 -15.95 -6.94
CA THR A 4 -5.14 -16.16 -8.28
C THR A 4 -5.85 -15.25 -9.25
N ILE A 5 -5.08 -14.47 -10.03
CA ILE A 5 -5.60 -13.56 -11.05
C ILE A 5 -5.11 -14.09 -12.40
N PRO A 6 -6.01 -14.45 -13.34
CA PRO A 6 -5.63 -14.83 -14.69
C PRO A 6 -5.00 -13.65 -15.45
N ASP A 7 -3.96 -13.93 -16.25
CA ASP A 7 -3.21 -12.89 -16.98
C ASP A 7 -4.12 -12.11 -17.96
N GLU A 8 -5.11 -12.77 -18.56
CA GLU A 8 -6.11 -12.12 -19.43
C GLU A 8 -6.94 -11.02 -18.72
N ALA A 9 -7.05 -11.06 -17.40
CA ALA A 9 -7.77 -10.05 -16.62
C ALA A 9 -6.93 -8.80 -16.32
N LEU A 10 -5.60 -8.86 -16.46
CA LEU A 10 -4.67 -7.78 -16.11
C LEU A 10 -4.58 -6.68 -17.20
N GLY A 11 -5.08 -6.97 -18.41
CA GLY A 11 -5.05 -6.05 -19.55
C GLY A 11 -3.62 -5.78 -20.05
N SER A 12 -3.48 -4.92 -21.06
CA SER A 12 -2.19 -4.67 -21.72
C SER A 12 -1.20 -3.82 -20.90
N ARG A 13 -1.63 -3.26 -19.77
CA ARG A 13 -0.83 -2.32 -18.95
C ARG A 13 0.00 -3.02 -17.87
N ILE A 14 -0.42 -4.20 -17.42
CA ILE A 14 0.29 -4.98 -16.41
C ILE A 14 0.86 -6.20 -17.13
N THR A 15 2.16 -6.17 -17.38
CA THR A 15 2.83 -7.18 -18.22
C THR A 15 3.65 -8.17 -17.42
N SER A 16 3.69 -8.05 -16.08
CA SER A 16 4.39 -9.00 -15.21
C SER A 16 3.76 -9.14 -13.82
N PRO A 17 3.96 -10.29 -13.14
CA PRO A 17 3.53 -10.49 -11.76
C PRO A 17 4.17 -9.52 -10.75
N GLU A 18 5.35 -8.97 -11.07
CA GLU A 18 6.00 -7.95 -10.26
C GLU A 18 5.26 -6.62 -10.37
N GLN A 19 4.94 -6.18 -11.59
CA GLN A 19 4.11 -5.00 -11.81
C GLN A 19 2.74 -5.13 -11.13
N ALA A 20 2.10 -6.29 -11.24
CA ALA A 20 0.82 -6.55 -10.57
C ALA A 20 0.92 -6.36 -9.05
N ARG A 21 2.02 -6.84 -8.43
CA ARG A 21 2.29 -6.66 -6.99
C ARG A 21 2.52 -5.19 -6.63
N ILE A 22 3.24 -4.45 -7.45
CA ILE A 22 3.49 -3.02 -7.25
C ILE A 22 2.18 -2.23 -7.36
N GLU A 23 1.37 -2.48 -8.39
CA GLU A 23 0.05 -1.87 -8.58
C GLU A 23 -0.86 -2.12 -7.36
N PHE A 24 -0.92 -3.37 -6.91
CA PHE A 24 -1.72 -3.74 -5.75
C PHE A 24 -1.21 -3.07 -4.46
N ALA A 25 0.10 -3.06 -4.24
CA ALA A 25 0.70 -2.40 -3.09
C ALA A 25 0.44 -0.89 -3.09
N ALA A 26 0.55 -0.23 -4.25
CA ALA A 26 0.26 1.19 -4.41
C ALA A 26 -1.21 1.51 -4.14
N ALA A 27 -2.14 0.69 -4.63
CA ALA A 27 -3.57 0.83 -4.36
C ALA A 27 -3.91 0.67 -2.87
N LEU A 28 -3.27 -0.29 -2.19
CA LEU A 28 -3.43 -0.46 -0.74
C LEU A 28 -2.87 0.72 0.07
N TYR A 29 -1.76 1.31 -0.38
CA TYR A 29 -1.21 2.51 0.24
C TYR A 29 -2.12 3.72 0.05
N ALA A 30 -2.55 3.97 -1.20
CA ALA A 30 -3.42 5.11 -1.55
C ALA A 30 -4.80 5.05 -0.86
N SER A 31 -5.30 3.84 -0.55
CA SER A 31 -6.53 3.63 0.22
C SER A 31 -6.33 3.63 1.75
N ASN A 32 -5.15 4.01 2.22
CA ASN A 32 -4.70 3.97 3.62
C ASN A 32 -4.76 2.58 4.29
N ARG A 33 -4.99 1.50 3.53
CA ARG A 33 -5.08 0.11 4.02
C ARG A 33 -3.71 -0.52 4.31
N ALA A 34 -2.61 0.08 3.85
CA ALA A 34 -1.25 -0.36 4.14
C ALA A 34 -0.35 0.78 4.62
N THR A 35 0.60 0.48 5.53
CA THR A 35 1.73 1.39 5.82
C THR A 35 2.68 1.41 4.63
N MET A 36 3.56 2.42 4.54
CA MET A 36 4.62 2.46 3.52
C MET A 36 5.47 1.17 3.55
N GLY A 37 5.93 0.76 4.74
CA GLY A 37 6.74 -0.46 4.88
C GLY A 37 5.98 -1.75 4.50
N ARG A 38 4.67 -1.82 4.79
CA ARG A 38 3.83 -2.96 4.40
C ARG A 38 3.60 -2.99 2.89
N ALA A 39 3.41 -1.83 2.25
CA ALA A 39 3.30 -1.72 0.81
C ALA A 39 4.62 -2.14 0.12
N ALA A 40 5.78 -1.68 0.61
CA ALA A 40 7.09 -2.08 0.11
C ALA A 40 7.29 -3.60 0.16
N LYS A 41 6.93 -4.23 1.29
CA LYS A 41 6.99 -5.70 1.44
C LYS A 41 6.07 -6.45 0.47
N ILE A 42 4.86 -5.95 0.21
CA ILE A 42 3.91 -6.55 -0.75
C ILE A 42 4.44 -6.42 -2.18
N ALA A 43 5.00 -5.25 -2.52
CA ALA A 43 5.62 -4.98 -3.81
C ALA A 43 6.91 -5.78 -4.05
N GLY A 44 7.55 -6.29 -3.00
CA GLY A 44 8.88 -6.91 -3.09
C GLY A 44 10.00 -5.89 -3.30
N LEU A 45 9.75 -4.63 -2.94
CA LEU A 45 10.68 -3.51 -3.14
C LEU A 45 11.33 -3.09 -1.82
N SER A 46 12.47 -2.42 -1.91
CA SER A 46 13.01 -1.67 -0.77
C SER A 46 12.05 -0.53 -0.39
N TYR A 47 12.17 -0.02 0.84
CA TYR A 47 11.36 1.12 1.28
C TYR A 47 11.53 2.34 0.35
N ILE A 48 12.77 2.62 -0.06
CA ILE A 48 13.11 3.75 -0.93
C ILE A 48 12.57 3.54 -2.35
N ASP A 49 12.62 2.31 -2.88
CA ASP A 49 12.09 2.03 -4.22
C ASP A 49 10.57 2.11 -4.25
N MET A 50 9.90 1.65 -3.19
CA MET A 50 8.45 1.86 -3.04
C MET A 50 8.10 3.35 -2.95
N GLN A 51 8.89 4.13 -2.19
CA GLN A 51 8.70 5.57 -2.08
C GLN A 51 8.85 6.27 -3.44
N ARG A 52 9.88 5.91 -4.22
CA ARG A 52 10.09 6.42 -5.59
C ARG A 52 8.92 6.08 -6.50
N GLU A 53 8.41 4.86 -6.41
CA GLU A 53 7.29 4.40 -7.23
C GLU A 53 6.01 5.18 -6.94
N LEU A 54 5.71 5.44 -5.66
CA LEU A 54 4.58 6.29 -5.26
C LEU A 54 4.74 7.75 -5.71
N CYS A 55 5.95 8.30 -5.60
CA CYS A 55 6.29 9.62 -6.15
C CYS A 55 6.00 9.69 -7.65
N ARG A 56 6.45 8.69 -8.41
CA ARG A 56 6.27 8.62 -9.87
C ARG A 56 4.79 8.59 -10.26
N ARG A 57 3.96 8.01 -9.41
CA ARG A 57 2.49 7.91 -9.55
C ARG A 57 1.74 9.12 -9.01
N GLN A 58 2.44 10.12 -8.47
CA GLN A 58 1.86 11.29 -7.81
C GLN A 58 0.92 10.89 -6.65
N ILE A 59 1.14 9.73 -6.04
CA ILE A 59 0.39 9.33 -4.84
C ILE A 59 0.98 10.13 -3.68
N PRO A 60 0.20 11.02 -3.03
CA PRO A 60 0.71 11.81 -1.93
C PRO A 60 1.30 10.88 -0.87
N MET A 61 2.53 11.14 -0.47
CA MET A 61 3.04 10.52 0.75
C MET A 61 2.18 11.06 1.87
N HIS A 62 1.27 10.23 2.39
CA HIS A 62 0.44 10.57 3.54
C HIS A 62 1.35 10.58 4.79
N TYR A 63 2.29 11.53 4.86
CA TYR A 63 2.90 11.95 6.11
C TYR A 63 1.80 12.69 6.87
N GLY A 64 1.14 11.98 7.80
CA GLY A 64 0.19 12.58 8.74
C GLY A 64 -1.12 11.84 8.95
N LEU A 65 -1.64 11.04 8.00
CA LEU A 65 -2.95 10.38 8.21
C LEU A 65 -2.84 9.05 8.97
N LYS A 66 -1.67 8.40 8.92
CA LYS A 66 -1.46 7.11 9.57
C LYS A 66 -1.14 7.21 11.05
N GLU A 67 -0.44 8.28 11.46
CA GLU A 67 -0.34 8.66 12.88
C GLU A 67 -1.72 9.02 13.43
N PHE A 68 -2.56 9.69 12.64
CA PHE A 68 -3.94 10.03 13.06
C PHE A 68 -4.84 8.80 13.28
N GLU A 69 -4.79 7.78 12.42
CA GLU A 69 -5.57 6.55 12.63
C GLU A 69 -5.02 5.66 13.75
N GLN A 70 -3.69 5.61 13.94
CA GLN A 70 -3.08 4.88 15.06
C GLN A 70 -3.35 5.58 16.40
N ASP A 71 -3.40 6.92 16.45
CA ASP A 71 -3.83 7.67 17.62
C ASP A 71 -5.33 7.49 17.89
N LEU A 72 -6.18 7.48 16.85
CA LEU A 72 -7.62 7.19 17.00
C LEU A 72 -7.89 5.76 17.47
N GLN A 73 -7.08 4.79 17.02
CA GLN A 73 -7.17 3.42 17.51
C GLN A 73 -6.71 3.33 18.98
N THR A 74 -5.62 4.01 19.34
CA THR A 74 -5.12 4.11 20.72
C THR A 74 -6.13 4.79 21.67
N LEU A 75 -6.85 5.82 21.19
CA LEU A 75 -7.90 6.53 21.96
C LEU A 75 -9.20 5.72 22.08
N ARG A 76 -9.53 4.87 21.10
CA ARG A 76 -10.68 3.95 21.17
C ARG A 76 -10.46 2.78 22.13
N GLU A 77 -9.21 2.47 22.46
CA GLU A 77 -8.82 1.36 23.33
C GLU A 77 -8.60 1.74 24.80
N ARG A 78 -8.72 3.03 25.18
CA ARG A 78 -8.79 3.44 26.60
C ARG A 78 -10.25 3.53 27.06
N PRO A 79 -10.74 2.62 27.92
CA PRO A 79 -11.88 2.95 28.76
C PRO A 79 -11.45 4.10 29.67
N VAL A 80 -12.33 5.09 29.80
CA VAL A 80 -12.29 6.07 30.87
C VAL A 80 -12.41 5.28 32.18
N SER A 81 -11.34 5.25 32.96
CA SER A 81 -11.36 4.85 34.37
C SER A 81 -11.36 6.10 35.23
#